data_AF-A0A737ESZ3-F1
#
_entry.id   AF-A0A737ESZ3-F1
#
_cell.length_a   1.000
_cell.length_b   1.000
_cell.length_c   1.000
_cell.angle_alpha   90.00
_cell.angle_beta   90.00
_cell.angle_gamma   90.00
#
_symmetry.space_group_name_H-M   'P 1'
#
loop_
_entity.id
_entity.type
_entity.pdbx_description
1 polymer ?
#
loop_
_entity_poly.entity_id
_entity_poly.type
_entity_poly.pdbx_seq_one_letter_code
_entity_poly.pdbx_strand_id
1 'polypeptide(L)' 'MNNTVFLRVNGRDWGGWTSVRISAGIDRIARDFNVSITRQWPGGEDVPPVKNGDAVEV' A
#
# COMPACT_ATOMS: atom_id res chain seq x y z
N MET A 1 -19.97 1.91 -1.73
CA MET A 1 -19.04 0.86 -1.26
C MET A 1 -17.76 1.54 -0.85
N ASN A 2 -17.39 1.48 0.44
CA ASN A 2 -16.14 2.04 0.95
C ASN A 2 -15.14 0.88 1.08
N ASN A 3 -14.36 0.63 0.02
CA ASN A 3 -13.25 -0.31 0.06
C ASN A 3 -12.02 0.43 0.60
N THR A 4 -11.96 0.64 1.90
CA THR A 4 -10.88 1.39 2.54
C THR A 4 -9.72 0.46 2.86
N VAL A 5 -8.98 0.07 1.82
CA VAL A 5 -7.71 -0.64 2.00
C VAL A 5 -6.64 0.37 2.38
N PHE A 6 -5.97 0.12 3.51
CA PHE A 6 -4.85 0.92 3.97
C PHE A 6 -3.60 0.06 4.01
N LEU A 7 -2.49 0.59 3.51
CA LEU A 7 -1.18 0.03 3.78
C LEU A 7 -0.57 0.81 4.94
N ARG A 8 -0.34 0.16 6.08
CA ARG A 8 0.43 0.75 7.17
C ARG A 8 1.90 0.47 6.95
N VAL A 9 2.71 1.52 6.88
CA VAL A 9 4.17 1.45 6.68
C VAL A 9 4.83 2.20 7.82
N ASN A 10 5.65 1.52 8.63
CA ASN A 10 6.32 2.11 9.80
C ASN A 10 5.39 2.95 10.70
N GLY A 11 4.13 2.51 10.88
CA GLY A 11 3.12 3.19 11.71
C GLY A 11 2.33 4.32 11.02
N ARG A 12 2.58 4.61 9.73
CA ARG A 12 1.82 5.58 8.93
C ARG A 12 0.89 4.88 7.96
N ASP A 13 -0.35 5.35 7.87
CA ASP A 13 -1.36 4.79 6.96
C ASP A 13 -1.30 5.45 5.57
N TRP A 14 -1.35 4.59 4.56
CA TRP A 14 -1.41 4.96 3.15
C TRP A 14 -2.71 4.45 2.56
N GLY A 15 -3.40 5.30 1.81
CA GLY A 15 -4.63 4.95 1.11
C GLY A 15 -4.78 5.77 -0.17
N GLY A 16 -5.98 5.76 -0.75
CA GLY A 16 -6.26 6.44 -2.02
C GLY A 16 -5.74 5.67 -3.23
N TRP A 17 -5.68 4.34 -3.13
CA TRP A 17 -5.17 3.47 -4.17
C TRP A 17 -5.96 3.59 -5.48
N THR A 18 -5.23 3.66 -6.60
CA THR A 18 -5.81 3.55 -7.94
C THR A 18 -6.02 2.09 -8.33
N SER A 19 -5.27 1.17 -7.73
CA SER A 19 -5.43 -0.27 -7.90
C SER A 19 -5.04 -1.02 -6.62
N VAL A 20 -5.78 -2.09 -6.31
CA VAL A 20 -5.55 -2.99 -5.19
C VAL A 20 -5.70 -4.43 -5.64
N ARG A 21 -4.72 -5.26 -5.33
CA ARG A 21 -4.77 -6.72 -5.46
C ARG A 21 -4.24 -7.35 -4.18
N ILE A 22 -5.01 -8.26 -3.59
CA ILE A 22 -4.60 -9.07 -2.44
C ILE A 22 -4.86 -10.52 -2.82
N SER A 23 -3.83 -11.36 -2.72
CA SER A 23 -3.90 -12.78 -3.08
C SER A 23 -3.59 -13.65 -1.87
N ALA A 24 -4.46 -14.62 -1.62
CA ALA A 24 -4.23 -15.71 -0.69
C ALA A 24 -4.47 -17.03 -1.42
N GLY A 25 -3.61 -18.03 -1.22
CA GLY A 25 -3.74 -19.34 -1.83
C GLY A 25 -3.24 -20.42 -0.88
N ILE A 26 -3.92 -21.57 -0.86
CA ILE A 26 -3.60 -22.68 0.05
C ILE A 26 -2.21 -23.27 -0.21
N ASP A 27 -1.74 -23.23 -1.45
CA ASP A 27 -0.43 -23.73 -1.86
C ASP A 27 0.69 -22.68 -1.71
N ARG A 28 0.41 -21.51 -1.10
CA ARG A 28 1.39 -20.43 -0.93
C ARG A 28 1.87 -20.36 0.51
N ILE A 29 3.19 -20.33 0.70
CA ILE A 29 3.83 -20.16 2.02
C ILE A 29 3.54 -18.75 2.60
N ALA A 30 3.35 -17.76 1.73
CA ALA A 30 3.03 -16.38 2.11
C ALA A 30 1.90 -15.79 1.26
N ARG A 31 1.14 -14.88 1.87
CA ARG A 31 0.19 -14.02 1.15
C ARG A 31 0.95 -12.90 0.43
N ASP A 32 0.39 -12.39 -0.64
CA ASP A 32 0.94 -11.27 -1.39
C ASP A 32 -0.11 -10.19 -1.64
N PHE A 33 0.36 -8.96 -1.79
CA PHE A 33 -0.47 -7.84 -2.17
C PHE A 33 0.28 -6.90 -3.12
N ASN A 34 -0.48 -6.17 -3.92
CA ASN A 34 0.01 -5.11 -4.77
C ASN A 34 -0.97 -3.94 -4.69
N VAL A 35 -0.46 -2.77 -4.34
CA VAL A 35 -1.21 -1.51 -4.33
C VAL A 35 -0.47 -0.48 -5.17
N SER A 36 -1.23 0.29 -5.93
CA SER A 36 -0.68 1.34 -6.79
C SER A 36 -1.39 2.66 -6.52
N ILE A 37 -0.63 3.75 -6.55
CA ILE A 37 -1.15 5.12 -6.45
C ILE A 37 -0.30 6.03 -7.32
N THR A 38 -0.93 6.96 -8.00
CA THR A 38 -0.24 8.06 -8.67
C THR A 38 -0.25 9.27 -7.75
N ARG A 39 0.91 9.81 -7.39
CA ARG A 39 1.01 11.06 -6.63
C ARG A 39 1.82 12.07 -7.43
N GLN A 40 1.16 13.13 -7.88
CA GLN A 40 1.80 14.29 -8.46
C GLN A 40 0.94 15.51 -8.12
N TRP A 41 1.40 16.31 -7.15
CA TRP A 41 0.78 17.60 -6.84
C TRP A 41 1.87 18.67 -6.80
N PRO A 42 1.77 19.73 -7.63
CA PRO A 42 2.62 20.91 -7.46
C PRO A 42 2.41 21.49 -6.07
N GLY A 43 3.47 21.59 -5.26
CA GLY A 43 3.40 22.13 -3.89
C GLY A 43 2.88 21.17 -2.82
N GLY A 44 2.71 19.88 -3.13
CA GLY A 44 2.44 18.86 -2.11
C GLY A 44 3.67 18.53 -1.28
N GLU A 45 3.47 18.07 -0.03
CA GLU A 45 4.57 17.53 0.79
C GLU A 45 5.26 16.37 0.07
N ASP A 46 6.60 16.40 0.06
CA ASP A 46 7.44 15.27 -0.32
C ASP A 46 7.26 14.16 0.73
N VAL A 47 6.24 13.33 0.55
CA VAL A 47 6.06 12.17 1.41
C VAL A 47 7.23 11.22 1.14
N PRO A 48 8.01 10.82 2.17
CA PRO A 48 9.14 9.93 1.97
C PRO A 48 8.69 8.66 1.24
N PRO A 49 9.45 8.20 0.24
CA PRO A 49 9.09 6.99 -0.48
C PRO A 49 9.02 5.81 0.49
N VAL A 50 8.03 4.94 0.31
CA VAL A 50 8.04 3.59 0.91
C VAL A 50 9.30 2.90 0.40
N LYS A 51 10.16 2.43 1.31
CA LYS A 51 11.44 1.81 0.96
C LYS A 51 11.30 0.29 0.95
N ASN A 52 12.13 -0.36 0.14
CA ASN A 52 12.22 -1.80 0.19
C ASN A 52 12.73 -2.24 1.57
N GLY A 53 12.04 -3.21 2.18
CA GLY A 53 12.35 -3.71 3.52
C GLY A 53 11.61 -3.00 4.66
N ASP A 54 10.84 -1.94 4.39
CA ASP A 54 9.97 -1.36 5.43
C ASP A 54 8.97 -2.40 5.94
N ALA A 55 8.72 -2.39 7.26
CA ALA A 55 7.70 -3.25 7.86
C ALA A 55 6.30 -2.73 7.48
N VAL A 56 5.47 -3.64 6.98
CA VAL A 56 4.17 -3.29 6.41
C VAL A 56 3.05 -4.22 6.86
N GLU A 57 1.84 -3.66 6.94
CA GLU A 57 0.58 -4.36 7.21
C GLU A 57 -0.49 -3.83 6.25
N VAL A 58 -1.34 -4.73 5.72
CA VAL A 58 -2.41 -4.41 4.77
C VAL A 58 -3.76 -4.95 5.25
#